data_AF-A0A2N5U890-F1
#
_entry.id   AF-A0A2N5U890-F1
#
_cell.length_a   1.000
_cell.length_b   1.000
_cell.length_c   1.000
_cell.angle_alpha   90.00
_cell.angle_beta   90.00
_cell.angle_gamma   90.00
#
_symmetry.space_group_name_H-M   'P 1'
#
loop_
_entity.id
_entity.type
_entity.pdbx_description
1 polymer ?
#
loop_
_entity_poly.entity_id
_entity_poly.type
_entity_poly.pdbx_seq_one_letter_code
_entity_poly.pdbx_strand_id
1 'polypeptide(L)'
;MKKDLSIHPFYRMRGFSKTNTTLAVNSKDIKSTLNLQHDCYRGKCKVTNTRSTQIERLETSIKTPEVIHQDDDFFILNSASLHEPEHHRRIADLPIEPVPPSKWLDIAQSGLSNWGVVDVPDADSPDEDTPAETPAETPAATPA
;
A
#
# COMPACT_ATOMS: atom_id res chain seq x y z
N MET A 1 -9.32 12.18 -17.53
CA MET A 1 -9.82 11.73 -16.22
C MET A 1 -10.37 12.95 -15.49
N LYS A 2 -11.57 12.84 -14.91
CA LYS A 2 -12.18 13.88 -14.08
C LYS A 2 -12.19 13.38 -12.63
N LYS A 3 -11.69 14.20 -11.69
CA LYS A 3 -11.69 13.90 -10.25
C LYS A 3 -13.11 14.03 -9.70
N ASP A 4 -13.54 13.04 -8.92
CA ASP A 4 -14.82 13.08 -8.21
C ASP A 4 -14.67 13.88 -6.90
N LEU A 5 -15.68 14.68 -6.56
CA LEU A 5 -15.65 15.51 -5.36
C LEU A 5 -15.92 14.71 -4.07
N SER A 6 -16.63 13.58 -4.17
CA SER A 6 -16.87 12.68 -3.06
C SER A 6 -15.73 11.68 -2.87
N ILE A 7 -15.62 11.16 -1.65
CA ILE A 7 -14.75 10.04 -1.32
C ILE A 7 -15.56 8.77 -1.54
N HIS A 8 -14.96 7.76 -2.16
CA HIS A 8 -15.64 6.50 -2.44
C HIS A 8 -16.06 5.83 -1.11
N PRO A 9 -17.34 5.46 -0.92
CA PRO A 9 -17.83 5.00 0.39
C PRO A 9 -17.24 3.68 0.85
N PHE A 10 -16.99 2.75 -0.08
CA PHE A 10 -16.39 1.44 0.22
C PHE A 10 -14.88 1.54 0.46
N TYR A 11 -14.11 1.94 -0.56
CA TYR A 11 -12.65 2.02 -0.48
C TYR A 11 -12.11 3.18 0.38
N ARG A 12 -12.92 4.19 0.69
CA ARG A 12 -12.51 5.45 1.34
C ARG A 12 -11.36 6.17 0.61
N MET A 13 -11.27 5.98 -0.70
CA MET A 13 -10.30 6.61 -1.59
C MET A 13 -10.96 7.61 -2.54
N ARG A 14 -10.16 8.46 -3.19
CA ARG A 14 -10.65 9.45 -4.15
C ARG A 14 -11.04 8.79 -5.48
N GLY A 15 -12.27 9.02 -5.92
CA GLY A 15 -12.79 8.52 -7.19
C GLY A 15 -12.42 9.41 -8.39
N PHE A 16 -12.40 8.78 -9.57
CA PHE A 16 -12.17 9.40 -10.86
C PHE A 16 -13.06 8.77 -11.93
N SER A 17 -13.57 9.60 -12.83
CA SER A 17 -14.26 9.16 -14.03
C SER A 17 -13.39 9.34 -15.26
N LYS A 18 -13.33 8.31 -16.11
CA LYS A 18 -12.69 8.39 -17.42
C LYS A 18 -13.45 9.38 -18.29
N THR A 19 -12.69 10.13 -19.06
CA THR A 19 -13.20 11.07 -20.05
C THR A 19 -12.77 10.58 -21.42
N ASN A 20 -13.60 10.73 -22.45
CA ASN A 20 -13.24 10.38 -23.84
C ASN A 20 -12.29 11.40 -24.48
N THR A 21 -11.40 11.98 -23.69
CA THR A 21 -10.46 13.02 -24.09
C THR A 21 -9.06 12.46 -23.95
N THR A 22 -8.33 12.46 -25.06
CA THR A 22 -6.91 12.13 -25.13
C THR A 22 -6.15 13.39 -25.50
N LEU A 23 -5.04 13.63 -24.82
CA LEU A 23 -4.17 14.79 -25.06
C LEU A 23 -2.75 14.28 -25.33
N ALA A 24 -2.11 14.82 -26.36
CA ALA A 24 -0.68 14.66 -26.57
C ALA A 24 0.05 15.73 -25.76
N VAL A 25 1.01 15.31 -24.94
CA VAL A 25 1.84 16.21 -24.11
C VAL A 25 3.31 15.89 -24.36
N ASN A 26 4.19 16.89 -24.18
CA ASN A 26 5.62 16.61 -24.20
C ASN A 26 5.98 15.77 -22.97
N SER A 27 6.84 14.77 -23.11
CA SER A 27 7.26 13.93 -21.98
C SER A 27 7.92 14.75 -20.87
N LYS A 28 8.58 15.86 -21.21
CA LYS A 28 9.17 16.80 -20.23
C LYS A 28 8.15 17.53 -19.37
N ASP A 29 6.89 17.59 -19.81
CA ASP A 29 5.80 18.24 -19.07
C ASP A 29 5.13 17.26 -18.07
N ILE A 30 5.45 15.96 -18.13
CA ILE A 30 4.91 14.94 -17.23
C ILE A 30 5.62 15.04 -15.87
N LYS A 31 4.89 15.47 -14.85
CA LYS A 31 5.43 15.63 -13.48
C LYS A 31 5.47 14.31 -12.69
N SER A 32 4.48 13.46 -12.87
CA SER A 32 4.36 12.18 -12.18
C SER A 32 3.36 11.27 -12.87
N THR A 33 3.42 9.98 -12.56
CA THR A 33 2.41 9.00 -12.93
C THR A 33 1.64 8.57 -11.69
N LEU A 34 0.33 8.41 -11.86
CA LEU A 34 -0.58 8.06 -10.78
C LEU A 34 -1.14 6.66 -11.01
N ASN A 35 -1.28 5.91 -9.91
CA ASN A 35 -1.85 4.58 -9.91
C ASN A 35 -3.37 4.66 -9.72
N LEU A 36 -4.10 4.73 -10.83
CA LEU A 36 -5.55 4.57 -10.83
C LEU A 36 -5.90 3.09 -11.00
N GLN A 37 -6.73 2.59 -10.09
CA GLN A 37 -7.24 1.23 -10.10
C GLN A 37 -8.72 1.26 -10.43
N HIS A 38 -9.22 0.22 -11.11
CA HIS A 38 -10.64 0.14 -11.46
C HIS A 38 -11.52 0.07 -10.20
N ASP A 39 -12.63 0.80 -10.19
CA ASP A 39 -13.65 0.71 -9.15
C ASP A 39 -14.49 -0.56 -9.31
N CYS A 40 -13.90 -1.68 -8.90
CA CYS A 40 -14.53 -3.00 -9.04
C CYS A 40 -15.80 -3.15 -8.20
N TYR A 41 -15.90 -2.40 -7.09
CA TYR A 41 -17.08 -2.41 -6.22
C TYR A 41 -18.29 -1.83 -6.95
N ARG A 42 -18.14 -0.65 -7.55
CA ARG A 42 -19.20 -0.03 -8.34
C ARG A 42 -19.49 -0.81 -9.62
N GLY A 43 -18.46 -1.26 -10.32
CA GLY A 43 -18.57 -2.05 -11.54
C GLY A 43 -19.05 -3.49 -11.32
N LYS A 44 -19.27 -3.91 -10.05
CA LYS A 44 -19.69 -5.27 -9.66
C LYS A 44 -18.88 -6.34 -10.40
N CYS A 45 -17.57 -6.12 -10.49
CA CYS A 45 -16.67 -6.97 -11.25
C CYS A 45 -16.65 -8.38 -10.67
N LYS A 46 -16.60 -9.38 -11.55
CA LYS A 46 -16.68 -10.78 -11.14
C LYS A 46 -15.27 -11.33 -11.01
N VAL A 47 -15.03 -12.07 -9.93
CA VAL A 47 -13.83 -12.89 -9.82
C VAL A 47 -14.14 -14.24 -10.45
N THR A 48 -13.41 -14.61 -11.49
CA THR A 48 -13.52 -15.90 -12.18
C THR A 48 -12.18 -16.61 -12.18
N ASN A 49 -12.17 -17.93 -12.02
CA ASN A 49 -10.93 -18.72 -12.13
C ASN A 49 -10.58 -18.96 -13.61
N THR A 50 -10.22 -17.91 -14.33
CA THR A 50 -10.02 -17.93 -15.79
C THR A 50 -8.56 -17.85 -16.21
N ARG A 51 -7.69 -17.27 -15.38
CA ARG A 51 -6.30 -17.02 -15.75
C ARG A 51 -5.47 -18.29 -15.65
N SER A 52 -4.88 -18.74 -16.75
CA SER A 52 -3.88 -19.81 -16.74
C SER A 52 -2.64 -19.34 -16.00
N THR A 53 -2.20 -20.11 -15.00
CA THR A 53 -0.99 -19.78 -14.24
C THR A 53 0.21 -20.30 -15.03
N GLN A 54 1.21 -19.46 -15.25
CA GLN A 54 2.48 -19.93 -15.78
C GLN A 54 3.41 -20.30 -14.62
N ILE A 55 3.94 -21.52 -14.64
CA ILE A 55 5.03 -21.96 -13.77
C ILE A 55 6.22 -22.21 -14.71
N GLU A 56 7.36 -21.57 -14.46
CA GLU A 56 8.57 -21.71 -15.29
C GLU A 56 8.37 -21.39 -16.79
N ARG A 57 7.49 -20.42 -17.10
CA ARG A 57 7.07 -20.05 -18.48
C ARG A 57 6.25 -21.11 -19.22
N LEU A 58 5.89 -22.19 -18.56
CA LEU A 58 4.96 -23.20 -19.07
C LEU A 58 3.55 -22.89 -18.58
N GLU A 59 2.61 -22.90 -19.50
CA GLU A 59 1.20 -22.71 -19.19
C GLU A 59 0.69 -23.94 -18.44
N THR A 60 0.17 -23.74 -17.23
CA THR A 60 -0.37 -24.82 -16.41
C THR A 60 -1.89 -24.88 -16.52
N SER A 61 -2.47 -26.05 -16.23
CA SER A 61 -3.91 -26.22 -16.09
C SER A 61 -4.48 -25.59 -14.81
N ILE A 62 -3.62 -25.09 -13.92
CA ILE A 62 -4.02 -24.43 -12.67
C ILE A 62 -4.54 -23.04 -13.02
N LYS A 63 -5.85 -22.86 -12.87
CA LYS A 63 -6.49 -21.57 -13.06
C LYS A 63 -6.48 -20.76 -11.77
N THR A 64 -6.02 -19.53 -11.86
CA THR A 64 -6.04 -18.58 -10.73
C THR A 64 -7.27 -17.66 -10.83
N PRO A 65 -7.75 -17.17 -9.68
CA PRO A 65 -8.79 -16.15 -9.65
C PRO A 65 -8.32 -14.88 -10.37
N GLU A 66 -9.15 -14.37 -11.26
CA GLU A 66 -8.94 -13.15 -12.04
C GLU A 66 -10.20 -12.29 -11.98
N VAL A 67 -10.02 -10.97 -11.86
CA VAL A 67 -11.13 -10.02 -11.90
C VAL A 67 -11.44 -9.71 -13.36
N ILE A 68 -12.67 -10.02 -13.79
CA ILE A 68 -13.20 -9.55 -15.07
C ILE A 68 -13.92 -8.23 -14.82
N HIS A 69 -13.33 -7.16 -15.35
CA HIS A 69 -13.92 -5.82 -15.31
C HIS A 69 -15.11 -5.72 -16.28
N GLN A 70 -16.22 -5.15 -15.80
CA GLN A 70 -17.45 -5.01 -16.60
C GLN A 70 -17.59 -3.63 -17.26
N ASP A 71 -16.87 -2.63 -16.77
CA ASP A 71 -16.82 -1.27 -17.30
C ASP A 71 -15.38 -0.73 -17.21
N ASP A 72 -15.11 0.37 -17.92
CA ASP A 72 -13.80 1.03 -17.95
C ASP A 72 -13.93 2.54 -17.65
N ASP A 73 -14.98 2.91 -16.90
CA ASP A 73 -15.35 4.32 -16.72
C ASP A 73 -14.99 4.86 -15.34
N PHE A 74 -14.96 4.01 -14.31
CA PHE A 74 -14.77 4.43 -12.93
C PHE A 74 -13.50 3.86 -12.33
N PHE A 75 -12.73 4.75 -11.71
CA PHE A 75 -11.45 4.43 -11.11
C PHE A 75 -11.33 5.06 -9.73
N ILE A 76 -10.50 4.46 -8.90
CA ILE A 76 -10.07 4.99 -7.61
C ILE A 76 -8.56 5.23 -7.65
N LEU A 77 -8.11 6.32 -7.04
CA LEU A 77 -6.68 6.58 -6.89
C LEU A 77 -6.13 5.77 -5.71
N ASN A 78 -5.13 4.93 -5.97
CA ASN A 78 -4.40 4.24 -4.91
C ASN A 78 -3.67 5.26 -4.02
N SER A 79 -4.33 5.63 -2.92
CA SER A 79 -3.84 6.69 -2.03
C SER A 79 -2.66 6.23 -1.16
N ALA A 80 -2.41 4.92 -1.11
CA ALA A 80 -1.29 4.28 -0.41
C ALA A 80 -0.18 3.84 -1.38
N SER A 81 -0.15 4.37 -2.61
CA SER A 81 0.93 4.11 -3.57
C SER A 81 2.29 4.50 -2.98
N LEU A 82 3.26 3.58 -3.04
CA LEU A 82 4.65 3.85 -2.69
C LEU A 82 5.40 4.65 -3.76
N HIS A 83 4.90 4.63 -5.00
CA HIS A 83 5.40 5.46 -6.09
C HIS A 83 4.78 6.86 -6.02
N GLU A 84 5.62 7.90 -6.07
CA GLU A 84 5.20 9.31 -6.04
C GLU A 84 4.15 9.62 -4.95
N PRO A 85 4.43 9.28 -3.67
CA PRO A 85 3.42 9.27 -2.62
C PRO A 85 2.88 10.68 -2.32
N GLU A 86 3.70 11.72 -2.47
CA GLU A 86 3.26 13.10 -2.29
C GLU A 86 2.24 13.54 -3.35
N HIS A 87 2.47 13.17 -4.62
CA HIS A 87 1.55 13.49 -5.70
C HIS A 87 0.22 12.75 -5.52
N HIS A 88 0.26 11.48 -5.11
CA HIS A 88 -0.94 10.72 -4.77
C HIS A 88 -1.71 11.37 -3.63
N ARG A 89 -1.06 11.73 -2.51
CA ARG A 89 -1.72 12.40 -1.38
C ARG A 89 -2.33 13.75 -1.78
N ARG A 90 -1.57 14.60 -2.49
CA ARG A 90 -2.06 15.92 -2.95
C ARG A 90 -3.28 15.80 -3.85
N ILE A 91 -3.27 14.85 -4.77
CA ILE A 91 -4.38 14.67 -5.72
C ILE A 91 -5.57 13.97 -5.06
N ALA A 92 -5.31 12.99 -4.20
CA ALA A 92 -6.34 12.30 -3.42
C ALA A 92 -7.09 13.28 -2.54
N ASP A 93 -6.39 14.23 -1.92
CA ASP A 93 -6.99 15.31 -1.13
C ASP A 93 -8.00 14.74 -0.12
N LEU A 94 -7.54 13.74 0.64
CA LEU A 94 -8.34 13.08 1.64
C LEU A 94 -8.30 13.91 2.93
N PRO A 95 -9.43 14.06 3.64
CA PRO A 95 -9.47 14.68 4.95
C PRO A 95 -8.78 13.75 5.95
N ILE A 96 -7.48 13.95 6.12
CA ILE A 96 -6.68 13.23 7.13
C ILE A 96 -6.60 14.14 8.34
N GLU A 97 -7.38 13.80 9.37
CA GLU A 97 -7.28 14.47 10.66
C GLU A 97 -6.01 14.02 11.39
N PRO A 98 -5.19 14.95 11.90
CA PRO A 98 -4.03 14.58 12.72
C PRO A 98 -4.48 13.81 13.95
N VAL A 99 -3.84 12.66 14.21
CA VAL A 99 -4.11 11.88 15.42
C VAL A 99 -3.31 12.49 16.58
N PRO A 100 -3.97 13.02 17.63
CA PRO A 100 -3.26 13.61 18.76
C PRO A 100 -2.51 12.52 19.55
N PRO A 101 -1.37 12.85 20.18
CA PRO A 101 -0.58 11.88 20.95
C PRO A 101 -1.38 11.14 22.03
N SER A 102 -2.35 11.81 22.64
CA SER A 102 -3.22 11.23 23.68
C SER A 102 -4.04 10.03 23.19
N LYS A 103 -4.28 9.90 21.88
CA LYS A 103 -5.04 8.78 21.30
C LYS A 103 -4.17 7.63 20.81
N TRP A 104 -2.84 7.78 20.82
CA TRP A 104 -1.95 6.78 20.22
C TRP A 104 -2.02 5.44 20.95
N LEU A 105 -2.04 5.47 22.29
CA LEU A 105 -2.14 4.25 23.12
C LEU A 105 -3.46 3.52 22.85
N ASP A 106 -4.59 4.24 22.88
CA ASP A 106 -5.92 3.66 22.63
C ASP A 106 -6.00 3.02 21.25
N ILE A 107 -5.44 3.69 20.23
CA ILE A 107 -5.42 3.18 18.85
C ILE A 107 -4.53 1.94 18.73
N ALA A 108 -3.34 1.96 19.33
CA ALA A 108 -2.42 0.83 19.32
C ALA A 108 -3.05 -0.39 19.99
N GLN A 109 -3.67 -0.20 21.16
CA GLN A 109 -4.34 -1.28 21.90
C GLN A 109 -5.55 -1.81 21.14
N SER A 110 -6.36 -0.94 20.54
CA SER A 110 -7.48 -1.35 19.66
C SER A 110 -7.00 -2.15 18.45
N GLY A 111 -5.89 -1.75 17.84
CA GLY A 111 -5.24 -2.49 16.76
C GLY A 111 -4.79 -3.89 17.20
N LEU A 112 -4.16 -3.99 18.37
CA LEU A 112 -3.69 -5.25 18.94
C LEU A 112 -4.84 -6.21 19.22
N SER A 113 -5.92 -5.72 19.82
CA SER A 113 -7.12 -6.52 20.09
C SER A 113 -7.79 -6.99 18.80
N ASN A 114 -7.89 -6.13 17.78
CA ASN A 114 -8.42 -6.53 16.47
C ASN A 114 -7.56 -7.58 15.78
N TRP A 115 -6.26 -7.58 16.04
CA TRP A 115 -5.33 -8.60 15.57
C TRP A 115 -5.38 -9.90 16.39
N GLY A 116 -6.17 -9.93 17.47
CA GLY A 116 -6.33 -11.10 18.34
C GLY A 116 -5.19 -11.30 19.33
N VAL A 117 -4.34 -10.29 19.56
CA VAL A 117 -3.31 -10.35 20.59
C VAL A 117 -3.95 -10.02 21.93
N VAL A 118 -3.99 -11.01 22.82
CA VAL A 118 -4.56 -10.92 24.17
C VAL A 118 -3.50 -10.68 25.25
N ASP A 119 -2.25 -11.07 24.99
CA ASP A 119 -1.12 -10.88 25.88
C ASP A 119 -0.03 -10.09 25.15
N VAL A 120 0.32 -8.91 25.67
CA VAL A 120 1.54 -8.21 25.28
C VAL A 120 2.68 -8.99 25.93
N PRO A 121 3.62 -9.59 25.18
CA PRO A 121 4.79 -10.18 25.80
C PRO A 121 5.50 -9.10 26.63
N ASP A 122 5.82 -9.43 27.88
CA ASP A 122 6.52 -8.52 28.78
C ASP A 122 7.73 -7.94 28.06
N ALA A 123 7.88 -6.61 28.11
CA ALA A 123 9.03 -5.89 27.52
C ALA A 123 10.40 -6.30 28.12
N ASP A 124 10.38 -7.20 29.10
CA ASP A 124 11.53 -7.76 29.80
C ASP A 124 11.94 -9.15 29.27
N SER A 125 11.41 -9.62 28.14
CA SER A 125 12.02 -10.78 27.46
C SER A 125 13.46 -10.43 27.08
N PRO A 126 14.49 -11.10 27.63
CA PRO A 126 15.87 -10.78 27.28
C PRO A 126 16.07 -10.98 25.78
N ASP A 127 16.62 -9.96 25.12
CA ASP A 127 17.09 -10.05 23.74
C ASP A 127 18.13 -11.19 23.63
N GLU A 128 17.70 -12.38 23.22
CA GLU A 128 18.56 -13.55 22.96
C GLU A 128 19.56 -13.29 21.81
N ASP A 129 19.42 -12.18 21.08
CA ASP A 129 20.25 -11.81 19.92
C ASP A 129 21.30 -10.73 20.24
N THR A 130 21.64 -10.49 21.50
CA THR A 130 22.81 -9.65 21.82
C THR A 130 24.10 -10.42 21.47
N PRO A 131 24.88 -10.04 20.43
CA PRO A 131 26.11 -10.73 20.11
C PRO A 131 27.11 -10.52 21.26
N ALA A 132 27.77 -11.61 21.69
CA ALA A 132 28.79 -11.52 22.72
C ALA A 132 29.84 -10.46 22.38
N GLU A 133 30.10 -9.54 23.31
CA GLU A 133 31.16 -8.53 23.15
C GLU A 133 32.48 -9.23 22.78
N THR A 134 33.07 -8.81 21.67
CA THR A 134 34.40 -9.26 21.27
C THR A 134 35.42 -8.78 22.31
N PRO A 135 36.31 -9.65 22.84
CA PRO A 135 37.30 -9.22 23.83
C PRO A 135 38.16 -8.09 23.28
N ALA A 136 38.38 -7.05 24.11
CA ALA A 136 39.22 -5.93 23.76
C ALA A 136 40.66 -6.39 23.43
N GLU A 137 41.09 -6.18 22.19
CA GLU A 137 42.50 -6.34 21.82
C GLU A 137 43.35 -5.33 22.62
N THR A 138 44.29 -5.87 23.40
CA THR A 138 45.31 -5.06 24.08
C THR A 138 46.29 -4.54 23.02
N PRO A 139 46.56 -3.22 22.94
CA PRO A 139 47.46 -2.69 21.94
C PRO A 139 48.89 -3.19 22.18
N ALA A 140 49.50 -3.73 21.13
CA ALA A 140 50.87 -4.21 21.14
C ALA A 140 51.85 -3.06 21.43
N ALA A 141 52.72 -3.25 22.41
CA ALA A 141 53.81 -2.34 22.70
C ALA A 141 54.81 -2.30 21.53
N THR A 142 55.05 -1.09 21.00
CA THR A 142 56.09 -0.84 20.00
C THR A 142 57.48 -0.98 20.65
N PRO A 143 58.41 -1.78 20.11
CA PRO A 143 59.77 -1.84 20.63
C PRO A 143 60.56 -0.59 20.21
N ALA A 144 61.50 -0.20 21.08
CA ALA A 144 62.31 1.01 21.03
C ALA A 144 63.33 1.06 19.88
#